data_AF-A0AAU9ILE3-F1
#
_entry.id   AF-A0AAU9ILE3-F1
#
_cell.length_a   1.000
_cell.length_b   1.000
_cell.length_c   1.000
_cell.angle_alpha   90.00
_cell.angle_beta   90.00
_cell.angle_gamma   90.00
#
_symmetry.space_group_name_H-M   'P 1'
#
loop_
_entity.id
_entity.type
_entity.pdbx_description
1 polymer ?
#
loop_
_entity_poly.entity_id
_entity_poly.type
_entity_poly.pdbx_seq_one_letter_code
_entity_poly.pdbx_strand_id
1 'polypeptide(L)'
;MNHNKDNIIVPVPIRVNQIGTSESIFSQLSVELMAAKDENLCLSRELAQEKLKNQQLETFLRSLVGPSKAIPRTESSISLASTVSSVNDTAYYVGAYTQEVRKQKILKYKEKIKAHRQKVHVSRDFIGRSSIAKQKMRIKGKFVKSPVQV
;
A
#
# COMPACT_ATOMS: atom_id res chain seq x y z
N MET A 1 -0.51 10.80 -13.57
CA MET A 1 -0.92 9.55 -12.90
C MET A 1 -0.51 9.63 -11.44
N ASN A 2 -1.47 9.98 -10.58
CA ASN A 2 -1.22 10.23 -9.17
C ASN A 2 -1.15 8.91 -8.40
N HIS A 3 -0.01 8.72 -7.75
CA HIS A 3 0.20 7.68 -6.77
C HIS A 3 -0.63 7.98 -5.52
N ASN A 4 -1.47 7.01 -5.19
CA ASN A 4 -2.09 6.83 -3.88
C ASN A 4 -0.97 6.82 -2.85
N LYS A 5 -0.85 7.92 -2.09
CA LYS A 5 0.13 8.05 -1.02
C LYS A 5 -0.40 7.29 0.18
N ASP A 6 0.34 6.26 0.52
CA ASP A 6 0.21 5.46 1.72
C ASP A 6 -0.07 6.34 2.95
N ASN A 7 -1.04 5.91 3.76
CA ASN A 7 -1.18 6.33 5.16
C ASN A 7 0.03 5.80 5.93
N ILE A 8 1.18 6.44 5.72
CA ILE A 8 2.35 6.29 6.56
C ILE A 8 2.03 7.10 7.81
N ILE A 9 1.77 6.40 8.91
CA ILE A 9 1.89 7.00 10.24
C ILE A 9 3.38 7.31 10.39
N VAL A 10 3.77 8.50 9.91
CA VAL A 10 5.10 9.05 10.15
C VAL A 10 5.11 9.36 11.64
N PRO A 11 6.01 8.76 12.44
CA PRO A 11 6.23 9.25 13.78
C PRO A 11 6.68 10.69 13.62
N VAL A 12 5.85 11.65 14.07
CA VAL A 12 6.25 13.06 14.12
C VAL A 12 7.54 13.08 14.94
N PRO A 13 8.69 13.44 14.35
CA PRO A 13 9.91 13.54 15.11
C PRO A 13 9.73 14.74 16.04
N ILE A 14 9.45 14.45 17.31
CA ILE A 14 9.50 15.46 18.37
C ILE A 14 10.94 15.96 18.36
N ARG A 15 11.17 17.13 17.77
CA ARG A 15 12.44 17.83 17.86
C ARG A 15 12.55 18.37 19.27
N VAL A 16 12.98 17.53 20.20
CA VAL A 16 13.38 17.94 21.55
C VAL A 16 14.73 18.65 21.46
N ASN A 17 14.80 19.72 20.68
CA ASN A 17 15.94 20.62 20.65
C ASN A 17 15.52 21.92 21.32
N GLN A 18 15.41 21.89 22.64
CA GLN A 18 15.81 22.97 23.55
C GLN A 18 15.44 22.59 24.99
N ILE A 19 16.42 22.74 25.89
CA ILE A 19 16.25 22.65 27.34
C ILE A 19 15.48 23.92 27.74
N GLY A 20 14.17 23.90 27.55
CA GLY A 20 13.22 24.89 28.06
C GLY A 20 12.49 24.30 29.25
N THR A 21 12.16 25.13 30.24
CA THR A 21 11.30 24.75 31.37
C THR A 21 10.01 24.11 30.85
N SER A 22 9.40 23.19 31.62
CA SER A 22 8.18 22.46 31.23
C SER A 22 7.05 23.37 30.74
N GLU A 23 6.97 24.59 31.26
CA GLU A 23 6.02 25.62 30.82
C GLU A 23 6.25 26.12 29.37
N SER A 24 7.50 26.16 28.92
CA SER A 24 7.89 26.57 27.55
C SER A 24 7.49 25.52 26.51
N ILE A 25 7.59 24.23 26.86
CA ILE A 25 7.17 23.14 25.97
C ILE A 25 5.64 23.13 25.83
N PHE A 26 4.91 23.37 26.93
CA PHE A 26 3.44 23.39 26.90
C PHE A 26 2.91 24.56 26.06
N SER A 27 3.51 25.74 26.18
CA SER A 27 3.12 26.90 25.35
C SER A 27 3.40 26.64 23.87
N GLN A 28 4.55 26.04 23.52
CA GLN A 28 4.87 25.67 22.15
C GLN A 28 3.87 24.64 21.57
N LEU A 29 3.54 23.60 22.32
CA LEU A 29 2.56 22.60 21.91
C LEU A 29 1.16 23.20 21.74
N SER A 30 0.78 24.16 22.60
CA SER A 30 -0.50 24.87 22.48
C SER A 30 -0.59 25.67 21.18
N VAL A 31 0.49 26.38 20.81
CA VAL A 31 0.56 27.13 19.55
C VAL A 31 0.50 26.19 18.34
N GLU A 32 1.26 25.09 18.36
CA GLU A 32 1.26 24.11 17.28
C GLU A 32 -0.11 23.42 17.13
N LEU A 33 -0.77 23.10 18.25
CA LEU A 33 -2.12 22.54 18.25
C LEU A 33 -3.14 23.50 17.64
N MET A 34 -3.06 24.80 17.95
CA MET A 34 -3.97 25.80 17.37
C MET A 34 -3.72 25.99 15.88
N ALA A 35 -2.46 26.08 15.45
CA ALA A 35 -2.11 26.15 14.03
C ALA A 35 -2.62 24.94 13.24
N ALA A 36 -2.47 23.73 13.79
CA ALA A 36 -2.98 22.50 13.16
C ALA A 36 -4.51 22.46 13.09
N LYS A 37 -5.21 23.02 14.09
CA LYS A 37 -6.69 23.14 14.05
C LYS A 37 -7.15 24.09 12.96
N ASP A 38 -6.48 25.23 12.81
CA ASP A 38 -6.79 26.21 11.77
C ASP A 38 -6.53 25.65 10.37
N GLU A 39 -5.40 24.96 10.18
CA GLU A 39 -5.09 24.27 8.91
C GLU A 39 -6.17 23.23 8.57
N ASN A 40 -6.56 22.40 9.54
CA ASN A 40 -7.58 21.38 9.35
C ASN A 40 -8.95 22.01 9.02
N LEU A 41 -9.29 23.15 9.62
CA LEU A 41 -10.50 23.89 9.30
C LEU A 41 -10.48 24.40 7.84
N CYS A 42 -9.35 24.95 7.39
CA CYS A 42 -9.17 25.39 6.00
C CYS A 42 -9.29 24.23 5.01
N LEU A 43 -8.58 23.12 5.25
CA LEU A 43 -8.65 21.92 4.41
C LEU A 43 -10.06 21.32 4.37
N SER A 44 -10.78 21.34 5.49
CA SER A 44 -12.18 20.87 5.54
C SER A 44 -13.10 21.72 4.68
N ARG A 45 -12.89 23.05 4.64
CA ARG A 45 -13.65 23.96 3.77
C ARG A 45 -13.33 23.72 2.29
N GLU A 46 -12.06 23.57 1.93
CA GLU A 46 -11.65 23.26 0.56
C GLU A 46 -12.23 21.93 0.08
N LEU A 47 -12.17 20.90 0.92
CA LEU A 47 -12.74 19.58 0.61
C LEU A 47 -14.26 19.66 0.38
N ALA A 48 -14.98 20.49 1.15
CA ALA A 48 -16.41 20.69 0.97
C ALA A 48 -16.72 21.37 -0.38
N GLN A 49 -15.93 22.38 -0.77
CA GLN A 49 -16.06 23.02 -2.08
C GLN A 49 -15.80 22.04 -3.22
N GLU A 50 -14.78 21.19 -3.10
CA GLU A 50 -14.44 20.20 -4.11
C GLU A 50 -15.53 19.12 -4.26
N LYS A 51 -16.12 18.67 -3.14
CA LYS A 51 -17.28 17.75 -3.16
C LYS A 51 -18.48 18.36 -3.86
N LEU A 52 -18.76 19.64 -3.62
CA LEU A 52 -19.86 20.35 -4.28
C LEU A 52 -19.63 20.44 -5.80
N LYS A 53 -18.41 20.82 -6.24
CA LYS A 53 -18.06 20.86 -7.67
C LYS A 53 -18.20 19.50 -8.32
N ASN A 54 -17.70 18.44 -7.68
CA ASN A 54 -17.85 17.07 -8.20
C ASN A 54 -19.32 16.65 -8.31
N GLN A 55 -20.16 17.00 -7.34
CA GLN A 55 -21.60 16.72 -7.41
C GLN A 55 -22.28 17.47 -8.58
N GLN A 56 -21.90 18.73 -8.82
CA GLN A 56 -22.39 19.50 -9.97
C GLN A 56 -21.98 18.85 -11.29
N LEU A 57 -20.71 18.43 -11.42
CA LEU A 57 -20.20 17.73 -12.59
C LEU A 57 -20.92 16.41 -12.83
N GLU A 58 -21.13 15.59 -11.79
CA GLU A 58 -21.88 14.34 -11.87
C GLU A 58 -23.32 14.57 -12.32
N THR A 59 -23.97 15.61 -11.81
CA THR A 59 -25.33 15.98 -12.23
C THR A 59 -25.37 16.40 -13.70
N PHE A 60 -24.37 17.17 -14.14
CA PHE A 60 -24.24 17.60 -15.53
C PHE A 60 -23.94 16.42 -16.47
N LEU A 61 -23.07 15.50 -16.09
CA LEU A 61 -22.81 14.29 -16.87
C LEU A 61 -24.08 13.43 -16.99
N ARG A 62 -24.85 13.30 -15.90
CA ARG A 62 -26.14 12.59 -15.94
C ARG A 62 -27.16 13.27 -16.85
N SER A 63 -27.20 14.61 -16.90
CA SER A 63 -28.10 15.32 -17.80
C SER A 63 -27.70 15.18 -19.27
N LEU A 64 -26.39 15.12 -19.57
CA LEU A 64 -25.88 14.86 -20.92
C LEU A 64 -26.14 13.43 -21.40
N VAL A 65 -26.02 12.43 -20.51
CA VAL A 65 -26.18 11.01 -20.87
C VAL A 65 -27.67 10.62 -20.97
N GLY A 66 -28.57 11.43 -20.41
CA GLY A 66 -30.02 11.22 -20.42
C GLY A 66 -30.45 9.89 -19.76
N PRO A 67 -31.77 9.64 -19.59
CA PRO A 67 -32.27 8.31 -19.30
C PRO A 67 -32.24 7.48 -20.59
N SER A 68 -31.05 7.03 -21.00
CA SER A 68 -30.92 6.21 -22.21
C SER A 68 -31.59 4.86 -22.00
N LYS A 69 -32.77 4.67 -22.63
CA LYS A 69 -33.24 3.34 -23.02
C LYS A 69 -32.18 2.76 -23.95
N ALA A 70 -31.52 1.69 -23.50
CA ALA A 70 -30.63 0.80 -24.26
C ALA A 70 -30.18 1.33 -25.65
N ILE A 71 -29.05 2.02 -25.70
CA ILE A 71 -28.40 2.41 -26.96
C ILE A 71 -27.20 1.46 -27.19
N PRO A 72 -26.99 0.97 -28.43
CA PRO A 72 -25.97 -0.03 -28.74
C PRO A 72 -24.57 0.57 -28.53
N ARG A 73 -23.69 -0.21 -27.90
CA ARG A 73 -22.27 0.13 -27.74
C ARG A 73 -21.61 0.23 -29.12
N THR A 74 -21.42 1.44 -29.61
CA THR A 74 -20.43 1.74 -30.64
C THR A 74 -19.16 2.23 -29.95
N GLU A 75 -18.12 1.43 -30.14
CA GLU A 75 -16.68 1.73 -30.06
C GLU A 75 -16.33 3.23 -29.92
N SER A 76 -15.45 3.55 -28.96
CA SER A 76 -14.78 4.86 -28.78
C SER A 76 -15.31 5.76 -27.66
N SER A 77 -15.08 5.35 -26.42
CA SER A 77 -14.33 6.17 -25.45
C SER A 77 -14.13 5.38 -24.16
N ILE A 78 -12.86 5.21 -23.83
CA ILE A 78 -12.32 4.42 -22.73
C ILE A 78 -12.99 4.80 -21.40
N SER A 79 -13.96 3.97 -21.00
CA SER A 79 -14.57 4.00 -19.67
C SER A 79 -13.67 3.24 -18.69
N LEU A 80 -12.84 3.97 -17.95
CA LEU A 80 -11.97 3.42 -16.91
C LEU A 80 -12.74 2.81 -15.71
N ALA A 81 -14.05 3.12 -15.59
CA ALA A 81 -14.86 2.73 -14.43
C ALA A 81 -15.61 1.39 -14.56
N SER A 82 -15.64 0.76 -15.74
CA SER A 82 -16.48 -0.44 -15.97
C SER A 82 -15.76 -1.79 -15.79
N THR A 83 -14.48 -1.83 -15.43
CA THR A 83 -13.70 -3.09 -15.43
C THR A 83 -13.74 -3.88 -14.12
N VAL A 84 -14.45 -3.42 -13.09
CA VAL A 84 -14.52 -4.16 -11.80
C VAL A 84 -15.58 -5.26 -11.75
N SER A 85 -16.49 -5.35 -12.73
CA SER A 85 -17.64 -6.27 -12.65
C SER A 85 -17.67 -7.42 -13.66
N SER A 86 -16.73 -7.54 -14.60
CA SER A 86 -16.75 -8.61 -15.63
C SER A 86 -15.50 -9.49 -15.66
N VAL A 87 -14.86 -9.73 -14.51
CA VAL A 87 -13.66 -10.59 -14.44
C VAL A 87 -14.05 -12.00 -13.99
N ASN A 88 -14.87 -12.72 -14.76
CA ASN A 88 -15.09 -14.15 -14.46
C ASN A 88 -14.86 -15.12 -15.63
N ASP A 89 -14.83 -14.72 -16.90
CA ASP A 89 -14.70 -15.71 -17.99
C ASP A 89 -13.71 -15.32 -19.10
N THR A 90 -12.44 -15.12 -18.75
CA THR A 90 -11.37 -15.14 -19.76
C THR A 90 -10.36 -16.24 -19.43
N ALA A 91 -10.28 -17.20 -20.34
CA ALA A 91 -9.42 -18.38 -20.27
C ALA A 91 -8.00 -18.02 -19.82
N TYR A 92 -7.52 -18.72 -18.78
CA TYR A 92 -6.21 -18.50 -18.17
C TYR A 92 -5.07 -18.92 -19.11
N TYR A 93 -4.63 -18.02 -19.99
CA TYR A 93 -3.35 -18.18 -20.70
C TYR A 93 -2.23 -17.37 -20.01
N VAL A 94 -0.99 -17.85 -20.11
CA VAL A 94 0.17 -17.15 -19.56
C VAL A 94 0.30 -15.79 -20.24
N GLY A 95 0.21 -14.72 -19.46
CA GLY A 95 0.19 -13.35 -19.98
C GLY A 95 -1.20 -12.69 -20.03
N ALA A 96 -2.26 -13.37 -19.60
CA ALA A 96 -3.63 -12.83 -19.57
C ALA A 96 -3.81 -11.53 -18.76
N TYR A 97 -2.90 -11.22 -17.84
CA TYR A 97 -2.96 -9.94 -17.13
C TYR A 97 -2.41 -8.81 -17.98
N THR A 98 -3.21 -7.75 -18.10
CA THR A 98 -2.74 -6.44 -18.54
C THR A 98 -1.60 -5.95 -17.64
N GLN A 99 -0.81 -5.02 -18.16
CA GLN A 99 0.37 -4.51 -17.47
C GLN A 99 0.04 -3.91 -16.09
N GLU A 100 -1.10 -3.23 -15.98
CA GLU A 100 -1.61 -2.61 -14.77
C GLU A 100 -1.97 -3.65 -13.71
N VAL A 101 -2.74 -4.68 -14.10
CA VAL A 101 -3.14 -5.77 -13.20
C VAL A 101 -1.92 -6.55 -12.72
N ARG A 102 -0.96 -6.79 -13.62
CA ARG A 102 0.31 -7.45 -13.25
C ARG A 102 1.10 -6.61 -12.25
N LYS A 103 1.20 -5.30 -12.47
CA LYS A 103 1.85 -4.37 -11.53
C LYS A 103 1.20 -4.42 -10.14
N GLN A 104 -0.12 -4.37 -10.08
CA GLN A 104 -0.87 -4.46 -8.82
C GLN A 104 -0.64 -5.81 -8.10
N LYS A 105 -0.72 -6.93 -8.82
CA LYS A 105 -0.47 -8.26 -8.25
C LYS A 105 0.96 -8.41 -7.73
N ILE A 106 1.95 -7.90 -8.46
CA ILE A 106 3.35 -7.90 -8.04
C ILE A 106 3.54 -7.07 -6.76
N LEU A 107 2.96 -5.87 -6.69
CA LEU A 107 3.03 -5.02 -5.49
C LEU A 107 2.42 -5.70 -4.28
N LYS A 108 1.19 -6.23 -4.41
CA LYS A 108 0.51 -6.98 -3.35
C LYS A 108 1.33 -8.18 -2.88
N TYR A 109 1.96 -8.90 -3.81
CA TYR A 109 2.86 -10.01 -3.45
C TYR A 109 4.09 -9.53 -2.66
N LYS A 110 4.73 -8.43 -3.07
CA LYS A 110 5.88 -7.87 -2.36
C LYS A 110 5.50 -7.42 -0.95
N GLU A 111 4.36 -6.77 -0.79
CA GLU A 111 3.82 -6.37 0.51
C GLU A 111 3.55 -7.59 1.40
N LYS A 112 2.91 -8.63 0.86
CA LYS A 112 2.69 -9.89 1.57
C LYS A 112 4.00 -10.49 2.09
N ILE A 113 5.04 -10.53 1.26
CA ILE A 113 6.36 -11.03 1.67
C ILE A 113 6.99 -10.14 2.75
N LYS A 114 6.88 -8.82 2.63
CA LYS A 114 7.39 -7.86 3.64
C LYS A 114 6.69 -8.08 4.99
N ALA A 115 5.36 -8.14 5.00
CA ALA A 115 4.57 -8.40 6.20
C ALA A 115 4.90 -9.77 6.81
N HIS A 116 5.06 -10.80 5.99
CA HIS A 116 5.47 -12.13 6.45
C HIS A 116 6.86 -12.11 7.10
N ARG A 117 7.85 -11.43 6.50
CA ARG A 117 9.21 -11.34 7.07
C ARG A 117 9.24 -10.55 8.39
N GLN A 118 8.36 -9.57 8.55
CA GLN A 118 8.21 -8.84 9.82
C GLN A 118 7.59 -9.72 10.91
N LYS A 119 6.57 -10.52 10.55
CA LYS A 119 5.85 -11.38 11.49
C LYS A 119 6.61 -12.66 11.84
N VAL A 120 7.18 -13.32 10.85
CA VAL A 120 7.90 -14.59 10.96
C VAL A 120 9.38 -14.29 10.89
N HIS A 121 9.99 -14.14 12.07
CA HIS A 121 11.43 -14.17 12.21
C HIS A 121 11.92 -15.60 11.90
N VAL A 122 13.11 -15.73 11.30
CA VAL A 122 13.72 -17.05 11.09
C VAL A 122 14.07 -17.62 12.46
N SER A 123 13.16 -18.41 13.02
CA SER A 123 13.36 -19.08 14.29
C SER A 123 14.22 -20.34 14.08
N ARG A 124 15.11 -20.62 15.03
CA ARG A 124 15.90 -21.86 15.05
C ARG A 124 15.24 -22.89 15.97
N ASP A 125 13.92 -23.08 15.83
CA ASP A 125 13.12 -23.91 16.73
C ASP A 125 13.63 -25.36 16.80
N PHE A 126 14.23 -25.85 15.71
CA PHE A 126 14.86 -27.18 15.68
C PHE A 126 16.35 -27.11 16.03
N ILE A 127 16.64 -26.83 17.30
CA ILE A 127 18.00 -26.73 17.86
C ILE A 127 18.81 -28.01 17.60
N GLY A 128 18.18 -29.19 17.71
CA GLY A 128 18.83 -30.48 17.44
C GLY A 128 19.33 -30.62 15.99
N ARG A 129 18.48 -30.29 15.01
CA ARG A 129 18.85 -30.31 13.58
C ARG A 129 19.94 -29.28 13.27
N SER A 130 19.82 -28.11 13.89
CA SER A 130 20.79 -27.03 13.84
C SER A 130 22.17 -27.42 14.34
N SER A 131 22.23 -28.17 15.45
CA SER A 131 23.48 -28.66 16.05
C SER A 131 24.17 -29.68 15.13
N ILE A 132 23.44 -30.69 14.68
CA ILE A 132 23.95 -31.72 13.77
C ILE A 132 24.45 -31.10 12.44
N ALA A 133 23.72 -30.12 11.90
CA ALA A 133 24.08 -29.44 10.67
C ALA A 133 25.33 -28.54 10.78
N LYS A 134 25.71 -28.11 12.00
CA LYS A 134 26.98 -27.41 12.27
C LYS A 134 28.16 -28.37 12.28
N GLN A 135 27.96 -29.59 12.79
CA GLN A 135 29.02 -30.59 12.91
C GLN A 135 29.29 -31.36 11.60
N LYS A 136 28.29 -31.47 10.71
CA LYS A 136 28.46 -32.15 9.42
C LYS A 136 29.48 -31.44 8.52
N MET A 137 30.41 -32.21 7.96
CA MET A 137 31.43 -31.74 7.02
C MET A 137 30.80 -31.11 5.77
N ARG A 138 31.41 -30.02 5.30
CA ARG A 138 31.00 -29.30 4.10
C ARG A 138 32.17 -28.97 3.20
N ILE A 139 31.95 -29.06 1.88
CA ILE A 139 32.85 -28.56 0.85
C ILE A 139 32.04 -27.60 -0.02
N LYS A 140 32.49 -26.33 -0.13
CA LYS A 140 31.77 -25.25 -0.84
C LYS A 140 30.30 -25.10 -0.38
N GLY A 141 30.06 -25.20 0.93
CA GLY A 141 28.74 -25.04 1.54
C GLY A 141 27.79 -26.26 1.44
N LYS A 142 28.13 -27.27 0.62
CA LYS A 142 27.36 -28.51 0.47
C LYS A 142 27.79 -29.55 1.49
N PHE A 143 26.85 -30.27 2.10
CA PHE A 143 27.16 -31.40 2.97
C PHE A 143 27.81 -32.53 2.16
N VAL A 144 28.85 -33.12 2.72
CA VAL A 144 29.56 -34.27 2.14
C VAL A 144 29.49 -35.44 3.10
N LYS A 145 29.37 -36.66 2.56
CA LYS A 145 29.52 -37.86 3.39
C LYS A 145 30.94 -37.85 3.95
N SER A 146 31.09 -38.08 5.25
CA SER A 146 32.41 -38.36 5.81
C SER A 146 33.02 -39.49 4.99
N PRO A 147 34.27 -39.40 4.50
CA PRO A 147 34.97 -40.59 4.10
C PRO A 147 34.95 -41.51 5.32
N VAL A 148 34.44 -42.73 5.12
CA VAL A 148 34.67 -43.82 6.05
C VAL A 148 36.19 -43.93 6.14
N GLN A 149 36.77 -43.66 7.30
CA GLN A 149 38.16 -44.07 7.55
C GLN A 149 38.12 -45.59 7.56
N VAL A 150 38.57 -46.19 6.46
CA VAL A 150 38.87 -47.62 6.34
C VAL A 150 40.24 -47.84 6.94
#